data_AF-A0A2X4UCB8-F1
#
_entry.id   AF-A0A2X4UCB8-F1
#
_cell.length_a   1.000
_cell.length_b   1.000
_cell.length_c   1.000
_cell.angle_alpha   90.00
_cell.angle_beta   90.00
_cell.angle_gamma   90.00
#
_symmetry.space_group_name_H-M   'P 1'
#
loop_
_entity.id
_entity.type
_entity.pdbx_description
1 polymer ?
#
loop_
_entity_poly.entity_id
_entity_poly.type
_entity_poly.pdbx_seq_one_letter_code
_entity_poly.pdbx_strand_id
1 'polypeptide(L)'
;MTSLLIFLHAFAAILLVGTVCVSTSAFPGQLEKAAAGDASAAGAAGVLNKITTTYGYISVIVPVIGLAVFLTDLDAYKSQVQFHIAILLAVIAWVILLVVVIPKQNKSMAAIASPGTADVAKLKKQLAMFSGIFNLLWVVCAILMYV
;
A
#
# COMPACT_ATOMS: atom_id res chain seq x y z
N MET A 1 -18.26 7.50 21.61
CA MET A 1 -18.23 6.40 20.62
C MET A 1 -17.19 6.65 19.53
N THR A 2 -17.04 7.88 19.06
CA THR A 2 -16.00 8.31 18.11
C THR A 2 -14.58 7.95 18.53
N SER A 3 -14.22 8.06 19.82
CA SER A 3 -12.86 7.73 20.31
C SER A 3 -12.44 6.28 20.03
N LEU A 4 -13.37 5.32 20.13
CA LEU A 4 -13.09 3.92 19.79
C LEU A 4 -12.88 3.75 18.29
N LEU A 5 -13.71 4.36 17.45
CA LEU A 5 -13.58 4.29 15.99
C LEU A 5 -12.29 4.98 15.51
N ILE A 6 -11.94 6.13 16.08
CA ILE A 6 -10.67 6.84 15.82
C ILE A 6 -9.49 5.96 16.20
N PHE A 7 -9.52 5.34 17.39
CA PHE A 7 -8.49 4.38 17.81
C PHE A 7 -8.37 3.22 16.83
N LEU A 8 -9.48 2.56 16.49
CA LEU A 8 -9.48 1.43 15.56
C LEU A 8 -8.99 1.82 14.16
N HIS A 9 -9.34 3.01 13.68
CA HIS A 9 -8.86 3.55 12.41
C HIS A 9 -7.34 3.72 12.41
N ALA A 10 -6.82 4.43 13.42
CA ALA A 10 -5.39 4.70 13.55
C ALA A 10 -4.60 3.39 13.74
N PHE A 11 -5.09 2.49 14.59
CA PHE A 11 -4.48 1.20 14.86
C PHE A 11 -4.45 0.31 13.60
N ALA A 12 -5.55 0.24 12.86
CA ALA A 12 -5.61 -0.48 11.59
C ALA A 12 -4.65 0.12 10.56
N ALA A 13 -4.51 1.45 10.49
CA ALA A 13 -3.55 2.10 9.61
C ALA A 13 -2.10 1.71 9.96
N ILE A 14 -1.74 1.78 11.24
CA ILE A 14 -0.39 1.40 11.71
C ILE A 14 -0.06 -0.05 11.34
N LEU A 15 -0.96 -0.99 11.63
CA LEU A 15 -0.69 -2.40 11.40
C LEU A 15 -0.81 -2.81 9.93
N LEU A 16 -1.83 -2.35 9.21
CA LEU A 16 -2.11 -2.84 7.86
C LEU A 16 -1.33 -2.04 6.82
N VAL A 17 -1.50 -0.72 6.83
CA VAL A 17 -0.83 0.16 5.84
C VAL A 17 0.67 0.18 6.09
N GLY A 18 1.11 0.27 7.34
CA GLY A 18 2.52 0.22 7.70
C GLY A 18 3.23 -1.03 7.14
N THR A 19 2.63 -2.20 7.30
CA THR A 19 3.17 -3.46 6.75
C THR A 19 3.23 -3.44 5.22
N VAL A 20 2.21 -2.92 4.54
CA VAL A 20 2.20 -2.77 3.07
C VAL A 20 3.26 -1.78 2.60
N CYS A 21 3.47 -0.66 3.29
CA CYS A 21 4.51 0.32 2.96
C CYS A 21 5.91 -0.31 3.02
N VAL A 22 6.18 -1.14 4.03
CA VAL A 22 7.45 -1.85 4.16
C VAL A 22 7.60 -2.90 3.05
N SER A 23 6.57 -3.72 2.82
CA SER A 23 6.66 -4.82 1.85
C SER A 23 6.83 -4.33 0.41
N THR A 24 6.10 -3.27 0.03
CA THR A 24 6.20 -2.65 -1.30
C THR A 24 7.55 -1.95 -1.51
N SER A 25 8.12 -1.32 -0.47
CA SER A 25 9.45 -0.69 -0.52
C SER A 25 10.58 -1.71 -0.70
N ALA A 26 10.50 -2.84 -0.01
CA ALA A 26 11.56 -3.86 -0.02
C ALA A 26 11.53 -4.73 -1.29
N PHE A 27 10.36 -4.93 -1.90
CA PHE A 27 10.18 -5.87 -3.02
C PHE A 27 11.09 -5.59 -4.23
N PRO A 28 11.26 -4.35 -4.74
CA PRO A 28 12.10 -4.09 -5.92
C PRO A 28 13.56 -4.51 -5.74
N GLY A 29 14.11 -4.40 -4.52
CA GLY A 29 15.48 -4.84 -4.23
C GLY A 29 15.64 -6.35 -4.23
N GLN A 30 14.64 -7.08 -3.72
CA GLN A 30 14.64 -8.55 -3.77
C GLN A 30 14.37 -9.07 -5.18
N LEU A 31 13.51 -8.38 -5.95
CA LEU A 31 13.27 -8.68 -7.36
C LEU A 31 14.56 -8.59 -8.19
N GLU A 32 15.37 -7.55 -7.98
CA GLU A 32 16.63 -7.37 -8.71
C GLU A 32 17.62 -8.51 -8.44
N LYS A 33 17.78 -8.90 -7.18
CA LYS A 33 18.65 -10.03 -6.79
C LYS A 33 18.11 -11.36 -7.32
N ALA A 34 16.80 -11.58 -7.23
CA ALA A 34 16.15 -12.78 -7.74
C ALA A 34 16.33 -12.91 -9.26
N ALA A 35 16.23 -11.80 -10.00
CA ALA A 35 16.47 -11.77 -11.44
C ALA A 35 17.91 -12.11 -11.82
N ALA A 36 18.87 -11.89 -10.92
CA ALA A 36 20.28 -12.29 -11.08
C ALA A 36 20.55 -13.75 -10.69
N GLY A 37 19.51 -14.53 -10.34
CA GLY A 37 19.62 -15.96 -10.00
C GLY A 37 19.70 -16.27 -8.51
N ASP A 38 19.53 -15.29 -7.62
CA ASP A 38 19.52 -15.52 -6.17
C ASP A 38 18.20 -16.16 -5.72
N ALA A 39 18.24 -17.46 -5.41
CA ALA A 39 17.08 -18.22 -4.96
C ALA A 39 16.53 -17.76 -3.59
N SER A 40 17.40 -17.27 -2.70
CA SER A 40 16.97 -16.73 -1.40
C SER A 40 16.19 -15.43 -1.58
N ALA A 41 16.69 -14.55 -2.46
CA ALA A 41 15.98 -13.33 -2.83
C ALA A 41 14.65 -13.60 -3.53
N ALA A 42 14.57 -14.66 -4.36
CA ALA A 42 13.30 -15.08 -4.97
C ALA A 42 12.27 -15.50 -3.93
N GLY A 43 12.69 -16.25 -2.90
CA GLY A 43 11.85 -16.60 -1.76
C GLY A 43 11.39 -15.38 -0.97
N ALA A 44 12.30 -14.44 -0.66
CA ALA A 44 11.99 -13.20 0.03
C ALA A 44 11.00 -12.32 -0.78
N ALA A 45 11.21 -12.19 -2.09
CA ALA A 45 10.28 -11.48 -2.98
C ALA A 45 8.89 -12.12 -2.96
N GLY A 46 8.79 -13.45 -2.94
CA GLY A 46 7.53 -14.17 -2.79
C GLY A 46 6.79 -13.84 -1.49
N VAL A 47 7.50 -13.82 -0.36
CA VAL A 47 6.92 -13.43 0.93
C VAL A 47 6.43 -11.97 0.90
N LEU A 48 7.23 -11.06 0.37
CA LEU A 48 6.88 -9.64 0.25
C LEU A 48 5.67 -9.42 -0.66
N ASN A 49 5.58 -10.15 -1.77
CA ASN A 49 4.40 -10.12 -2.65
C ASN A 49 3.16 -10.65 -1.95
N LYS A 50 3.28 -11.74 -1.18
CA LYS A 50 2.16 -12.28 -0.41
C LYS A 50 1.68 -11.30 0.65
N ILE A 51 2.60 -10.68 1.40
CA ILE A 51 2.28 -9.65 2.39
C ILE A 51 1.58 -8.46 1.71
N THR A 52 2.17 -7.92 0.63
CA THR A 52 1.60 -6.80 -0.12
C THR A 52 0.19 -7.12 -0.60
N THR A 53 -0.04 -8.33 -1.10
CA THR A 53 -1.35 -8.74 -1.63
C THR A 53 -2.36 -8.91 -0.50
N THR A 54 -2.05 -9.74 0.50
CA THR A 54 -2.97 -10.06 1.60
C THR A 54 -3.29 -8.83 2.43
N TYR A 55 -2.28 -8.13 2.94
CA TYR A 55 -2.49 -6.92 3.75
C TYR A 55 -2.96 -5.74 2.91
N GLY A 56 -2.61 -5.69 1.63
CA GLY A 56 -3.13 -4.67 0.70
C GLY A 56 -4.65 -4.73 0.58
N TYR A 57 -5.23 -5.91 0.41
CA TYR A 57 -6.69 -6.07 0.41
C TYR A 57 -7.31 -5.81 1.79
N ILE A 58 -6.70 -6.33 2.86
CA ILE A 58 -7.23 -6.14 4.23
C ILE A 58 -7.18 -4.66 4.66
N SER A 59 -6.22 -3.88 4.14
CA SER A 59 -6.09 -2.45 4.45
C SER A 59 -7.32 -1.61 4.09
N VAL A 60 -8.27 -2.13 3.31
CA VAL A 60 -9.59 -1.49 3.07
C VAL A 60 -10.32 -1.14 4.35
N ILE A 61 -10.04 -1.86 5.44
CA ILE A 61 -10.61 -1.59 6.76
C ILE A 61 -10.32 -0.15 7.18
N VAL A 62 -9.17 0.41 6.83
CA VAL A 62 -8.76 1.77 7.21
C VAL A 62 -9.72 2.83 6.63
N PRO A 63 -9.91 2.96 5.31
CA PRO A 63 -10.87 3.92 4.76
C PRO A 63 -12.32 3.61 5.16
N VAL A 64 -12.69 2.34 5.36
CA VAL A 64 -14.05 1.98 5.84
C VAL A 64 -14.30 2.52 7.25
N ILE A 65 -13.36 2.35 8.17
CA ILE A 65 -13.50 2.92 9.52
C ILE A 65 -13.41 4.45 9.46
N GLY A 66 -12.56 5.02 8.59
CA GLY A 66 -12.49 6.47 8.40
C GLY A 66 -13.82 7.07 7.96
N LEU A 67 -14.52 6.41 7.03
CA LEU A 67 -15.87 6.78 6.64
C LEU A 67 -16.87 6.62 7.79
N ALA A 68 -16.76 5.55 8.59
CA ALA A 68 -17.60 5.39 9.77
C ALA A 68 -17.40 6.54 10.78
N VAL A 69 -16.15 6.94 11.05
CA VAL A 69 -15.83 8.11 11.89
C VAL A 69 -16.54 9.36 11.36
N PHE A 70 -16.40 9.65 10.07
CA PHE A 70 -17.06 10.78 9.41
C PHE A 70 -18.58 10.78 9.58
N LEU A 71 -19.22 9.65 9.29
CA LEU A 71 -20.68 9.52 9.32
C LEU A 71 -21.24 9.59 10.74
N THR A 72 -20.46 9.17 11.75
CA THR A 72 -20.88 9.22 13.16
C THR A 72 -20.73 10.60 13.81
N ASP A 73 -20.00 11.52 13.18
CA ASP A 73 -19.74 12.87 13.71
C ASP A 73 -19.71 13.91 12.56
N LEU A 74 -20.81 13.94 11.81
CA LEU A 74 -20.95 14.79 10.63
C LEU A 74 -20.74 16.27 10.95
N ASP A 75 -21.22 16.74 12.10
CA ASP A 75 -21.10 18.15 12.47
C ASP A 75 -19.65 18.57 12.71
N ALA A 76 -18.79 17.67 13.23
CA ALA A 76 -17.37 17.94 13.41
C ALA A 76 -16.60 17.93 12.07
N TYR A 77 -16.89 16.99 11.18
CA TYR A 77 -16.02 16.71 10.03
C TYR A 77 -16.52 17.26 8.68
N LYS A 78 -17.80 17.61 8.52
CA LYS A 78 -18.36 18.06 7.22
C LYS A 78 -17.66 19.29 6.62
N SER A 79 -17.15 20.18 7.47
CA SER A 79 -16.47 21.40 7.04
C SER A 79 -14.94 21.29 7.07
N GLN A 80 -14.38 20.15 7.44
CA GLN A 80 -12.94 19.95 7.51
C GLN A 80 -12.37 19.56 6.15
N VAL A 81 -11.84 20.54 5.41
CA VAL A 81 -11.28 20.32 4.06
C VAL A 81 -10.14 19.30 4.07
N GLN A 82 -9.25 19.35 5.07
CA GLN A 82 -8.13 18.41 5.19
C GLN A 82 -8.61 16.94 5.22
N PHE A 83 -9.70 16.66 5.92
CA PHE A 83 -10.28 15.33 6.02
C PHE A 83 -10.77 14.81 4.65
N HIS A 84 -11.44 15.66 3.86
CA HIS A 84 -11.90 15.31 2.53
C HIS A 84 -10.75 15.06 1.55
N ILE A 85 -9.68 15.87 1.64
CA ILE A 85 -8.46 15.66 0.87
C ILE A 85 -7.81 14.32 1.26
N ALA A 86 -7.74 14.01 2.56
CA ALA A 86 -7.18 12.74 3.03
C ALA A 86 -7.95 11.53 2.52
N ILE A 87 -9.29 11.58 2.47
CA ILE A 87 -10.12 10.53 1.85
C ILE A 87 -9.76 10.36 0.37
N LEU A 88 -9.70 11.45 -0.39
CA LEU A 88 -9.39 11.40 -1.82
C LEU A 88 -8.01 10.77 -2.06
N LEU A 89 -6.99 11.21 -1.32
CA LEU A 89 -5.64 10.67 -1.41
C LEU A 89 -5.59 9.18 -1.01
N ALA A 90 -6.34 8.77 0.01
CA ALA A 90 -6.43 7.37 0.41
C ALA A 90 -7.02 6.49 -0.69
N VAL A 91 -8.09 6.95 -1.36
CA VAL A 91 -8.69 6.24 -2.51
C VAL A 91 -7.68 6.11 -3.65
N ILE A 92 -6.96 7.18 -3.98
CA ILE A 92 -5.93 7.17 -5.02
C ILE A 92 -4.81 6.18 -4.67
N ALA A 93 -4.31 6.21 -3.43
CA ALA A 93 -3.29 5.29 -2.96
C ALA A 93 -3.75 3.84 -3.08
N TRP A 94 -5.01 3.56 -2.74
CA TRP A 94 -5.59 2.23 -2.83
C TRP A 94 -5.72 1.74 -4.29
N VAL A 95 -6.14 2.61 -5.21
CA VAL A 95 -6.15 2.31 -6.64
C VAL A 95 -4.75 2.00 -7.15
N ILE A 96 -3.74 2.79 -6.77
CA ILE A 96 -2.35 2.53 -7.13
C ILE A 96 -1.90 1.16 -6.62
N LEU A 97 -2.20 0.84 -5.37
CA LEU A 97 -1.82 -0.44 -4.77
C LEU A 97 -2.46 -1.62 -5.52
N LEU A 98 -3.79 -1.61 -5.68
CA LEU A 98 -4.54 -2.75 -6.18
C LEU A 98 -4.45 -2.92 -7.70
N VAL A 99 -4.44 -1.82 -8.44
CA VAL A 99 -4.50 -1.84 -9.92
C VAL A 99 -3.11 -1.76 -10.54
N VAL A 100 -2.12 -1.21 -9.82
CA VAL A 100 -0.77 -1.00 -10.37
C VAL A 100 0.28 -1.85 -9.66
N VAL A 101 0.43 -1.74 -8.34
CA VAL A 101 1.52 -2.38 -7.60
C VAL A 101 1.36 -3.90 -7.54
N ILE A 102 0.22 -4.40 -7.03
CA ILE A 102 -0.03 -5.85 -6.89
C ILE A 102 0.09 -6.58 -8.24
N PRO A 103 -0.57 -6.14 -9.34
CA PRO A 103 -0.46 -6.82 -10.62
C PRO A 103 0.97 -6.84 -11.16
N LYS A 104 1.75 -5.77 -10.95
CA LYS A 104 3.15 -5.72 -11.37
C LYS A 104 4.05 -6.62 -10.53
N GLN A 105 3.83 -6.72 -9.21
CA GLN A 105 4.55 -7.68 -8.39
C GLN A 105 4.26 -9.11 -8.82
N ASN A 106 2.98 -9.45 -9.06
CA ASN A 106 2.58 -10.77 -9.55
C ASN A 106 3.24 -11.09 -10.91
N LYS A 107 3.24 -10.13 -11.84
CA LYS A 107 3.92 -10.27 -13.13
C LYS A 107 5.43 -10.45 -12.96
N SER A 108 6.05 -9.77 -12.00
CA SER A 108 7.48 -9.89 -11.71
C SER A 108 7.82 -11.27 -11.15
N MET A 109 7.00 -11.81 -10.25
CA MET A 109 7.15 -13.17 -9.73
C MET A 109 7.06 -14.21 -10.84
N ALA A 110 6.10 -14.07 -11.75
CA ALA A 110 6.00 -14.94 -12.93
C ALA A 110 7.23 -14.83 -13.84
N ALA A 111 7.78 -13.63 -14.02
CA ALA A 111 8.96 -13.39 -14.85
C ALA A 111 10.26 -13.97 -14.26
N ILE A 112 10.38 -14.02 -12.93
CA ILE A 112 11.48 -14.72 -12.26
C ILE A 112 11.34 -16.24 -12.43
N ALA A 113 10.12 -16.77 -12.30
CA ALA A 113 9.87 -18.21 -12.45
C ALA A 113 10.05 -18.70 -13.89
N SER A 114 9.73 -17.84 -14.87
CA SER A 114 9.87 -18.11 -16.30
C SER A 114 10.62 -16.95 -16.98
N PRO A 115 11.96 -16.98 -16.99
CA PRO A 115 12.79 -15.94 -17.60
C PRO A 115 12.43 -15.69 -19.07
N GLY A 116 12.51 -14.43 -19.51
CA GLY A 116 12.19 -14.01 -20.88
C GLY A 116 10.72 -13.68 -21.15
N THR A 117 9.81 -13.92 -20.21
CA THR A 117 8.37 -13.60 -20.35
C THR A 117 8.03 -12.13 -20.10
N ALA A 118 8.91 -11.38 -19.41
CA ALA A 118 8.78 -9.94 -19.23
C ALA A 118 10.13 -9.27 -18.92
N ASP A 119 10.21 -7.96 -19.16
CA ASP A 119 11.34 -7.13 -18.78
C ASP A 119 11.31 -6.83 -17.26
N VAL A 120 12.10 -7.59 -16.51
CA VAL A 120 12.21 -7.45 -15.04
C VAL A 120 12.83 -6.11 -14.64
N ALA A 121 13.77 -5.57 -15.41
CA ALA A 121 14.39 -4.28 -15.11
C ALA A 121 13.38 -3.13 -15.21
N LYS A 122 12.51 -3.16 -16.24
CA LYS A 122 11.38 -2.23 -16.37
C LYS A 122 10.38 -2.39 -15.24
N LEU A 123 10.01 -3.61 -14.89
CA LEU A 123 9.07 -3.88 -13.79
C LEU A 123 9.62 -3.39 -12.45
N LYS A 124 10.91 -3.62 -12.15
CA LYS A 124 11.60 -3.10 -10.97
C LYS A 124 11.49 -1.57 -10.88
N LYS A 125 11.81 -0.85 -11.95
CA LYS A 125 11.71 0.63 -11.98
C LYS A 125 10.30 1.12 -11.72
N GLN A 126 9.30 0.51 -12.35
CA GLN A 126 7.90 0.85 -12.15
C GLN A 126 7.45 0.56 -10.71
N LEU A 127 7.83 -0.59 -10.17
CA LEU A 127 7.48 -0.96 -8.79
C LEU A 127 8.13 -0.04 -7.76
N ALA A 128 9.39 0.36 -7.94
CA ALA A 128 10.03 1.35 -7.07
C ALA A 128 9.30 2.69 -7.10
N MET A 129 8.94 3.18 -8.29
CA MET A 129 8.22 4.44 -8.47
C MET A 129 6.82 4.40 -7.83
N PHE A 130 6.00 3.42 -8.18
CA PHE A 130 4.62 3.35 -7.68
C PHE A 130 4.55 3.02 -6.19
N SER A 131 5.49 2.25 -5.64
CA SER A 131 5.59 2.04 -4.19
C SER A 131 5.98 3.33 -3.47
N GLY A 132 6.91 4.12 -4.05
CA GLY A 132 7.25 5.45 -3.54
C GLY A 132 6.07 6.41 -3.53
N ILE A 133 5.31 6.49 -4.62
CA ILE A 133 4.09 7.31 -4.71
C ILE A 133 3.06 6.84 -3.69
N PHE A 134 2.78 5.53 -3.62
CA PHE A 134 1.86 4.95 -2.64
C PHE A 134 2.25 5.34 -1.20
N ASN A 135 3.51 5.20 -0.82
CA ASN A 135 3.98 5.55 0.51
C ASN A 135 3.90 7.05 0.79
N LEU A 136 4.24 7.88 -0.19
CA LEU A 136 4.15 9.34 -0.05
C LEU A 136 2.71 9.77 0.19
N LEU A 137 1.74 9.18 -0.53
CA LEU A 137 0.32 9.48 -0.31
C LEU A 137 -0.11 9.18 1.13
N TRP A 138 0.33 8.05 1.71
CA TRP A 138 0.03 7.73 3.10
C TRP A 138 0.71 8.66 4.12
N VAL A 139 1.94 9.12 3.83
CA VAL A 139 2.59 10.14 4.65
C VAL A 139 1.79 11.45 4.62
N VAL A 140 1.35 11.89 3.45
CA VAL A 140 0.51 13.08 3.32
C VAL A 140 -0.84 12.88 4.04
N CYS A 141 -1.48 11.72 3.90
CA CYS A 141 -2.71 11.40 4.65
C CYS A 141 -2.48 11.48 6.16
N ALA A 142 -1.37 10.96 6.68
CA ALA A 142 -1.06 11.03 8.10
C ALA A 142 -0.88 12.49 8.56
N ILE A 143 -0.17 13.33 7.78
CA ILE A 143 -0.05 14.76 8.10
C ILE A 143 -1.43 15.42 8.13
N LEU A 144 -2.24 15.23 7.08
CA LEU A 144 -3.58 15.82 6.98
C LEU A 144 -4.54 15.39 8.10
N MET A 145 -4.31 14.24 8.74
CA MET A 145 -5.16 13.75 9.81
C MET A 145 -4.77 14.24 11.21
N TYR A 146 -3.51 14.62 11.42
CA TYR A 146 -2.97 14.89 12.75
C TYR A 146 -2.31 16.26 12.92
N VAL A 147 -2.11 17.02 11.83
CA VAL A 147 -1.47 18.35 11.82
C VAL A 147 -2.42 19.38 11.20
#